data_AF-A0A1F6CHU0-F1
#
_entry.id   AF-A0A1F6CHU0-F1
#
_cell.length_a   1.000
_cell.length_b   1.000
_cell.length_c   1.000
_cell.angle_alpha   90.00
_cell.angle_beta   90.00
_cell.angle_gamma   90.00
#
_symmetry.space_group_name_H-M   'P 1'
#
loop_
_entity.id
_entity.type
_entity.pdbx_description
1 polymer ?
#
loop_
_entity_poly.entity_id
_entity_poly.type
_entity_poly.pdbx_seq_one_letter_code
_entity_poly.pdbx_strand_id
1 'polypeptide(L)'
;MSGEGEVRLSNRDGIGARVTVVSGGRRQVQEVRAGSSYLSCNDRRLHFGLGRSSRADLIEVRWPGGARTQVRDVGADQQVTIEEGKGPVR
;
A
#
# COMPACT_ATOMS: atom_id res chain seq x y z
N MET A 1 -23.98 22.08 -1.29
CA MET A 1 -22.56 22.48 -1.36
C MET A 1 -21.76 21.29 -0.90
N SER A 2 -21.31 20.50 -1.86
CA SER A 2 -20.62 19.23 -1.65
C SER A 2 -19.27 19.54 -1.01
N GLY A 3 -19.04 19.02 0.20
CA GLY A 3 -17.76 19.16 0.87
C GLY A 3 -16.67 18.56 0.00
N GLU A 4 -15.79 19.41 -0.52
CA GLU A 4 -14.51 19.00 -1.07
C GLU A 4 -13.73 18.44 0.11
N GLY A 5 -13.67 17.11 0.22
CA GLY A 5 -12.86 16.46 1.23
C GLY A 5 -11.41 16.85 0.98
N GLU A 6 -10.87 17.74 1.80
CA GLU A 6 -9.50 18.20 1.70
C GLU A 6 -8.57 16.98 1.81
N VAL A 7 -7.95 16.63 0.67
CA VAL A 7 -6.97 15.54 0.61
C VAL A 7 -5.71 16.03 1.32
N ARG A 8 -5.54 15.60 2.55
CA ARG A 8 -4.35 15.93 3.33
C ARG A 8 -3.27 14.89 3.05
N LEU A 9 -2.15 15.31 2.48
CA LEU A 9 -1.01 14.42 2.23
C LEU A 9 -0.61 13.72 3.53
N SER A 10 -0.49 12.40 3.45
CA SER A 10 -0.09 11.49 4.51
C SER A 10 1.41 11.66 4.80
N ASN A 11 1.91 11.09 5.90
CA ASN A 11 3.34 11.21 6.18
C ASN A 11 4.17 10.52 5.08
N ARG A 12 5.42 10.97 4.92
CA ARG A 12 6.35 10.46 3.88
C ARG A 12 6.57 8.95 3.95
N ASP A 13 6.22 8.35 5.08
CA ASP A 13 6.44 6.96 5.41
C ASP A 13 5.18 6.09 5.19
N GLY A 14 4.06 6.68 4.77
CA GLY A 14 2.80 5.99 4.53
C GLY A 14 2.18 5.35 5.78
N ILE A 15 2.56 5.76 6.99
CA ILE A 15 2.03 5.16 8.24
C ILE A 15 0.51 5.37 8.30
N GLY A 16 -0.19 4.28 8.61
CA GLY A 16 -1.66 4.21 8.60
C GLY A 16 -2.25 3.92 7.22
N ALA A 17 -1.43 3.79 6.17
CA ALA A 17 -1.92 3.38 4.85
C ALA A 17 -2.32 1.91 4.87
N ARG A 18 -3.54 1.63 4.38
CA ARG A 18 -4.09 0.29 4.28
C ARG A 18 -3.90 -0.23 2.87
N VAL A 19 -3.09 -1.26 2.73
CA VAL A 19 -2.77 -1.91 1.46
C VAL A 19 -3.56 -3.20 1.32
N THR A 20 -4.32 -3.31 0.24
CA THR A 20 -5.08 -4.50 -0.15
C THR A 20 -4.48 -5.09 -1.41
N VAL A 21 -4.05 -6.35 -1.37
CA VAL A 21 -3.53 -7.09 -2.53
C VAL A 21 -4.49 -8.20 -2.89
N VAL A 22 -4.91 -8.25 -4.15
CA VAL A 22 -5.71 -9.32 -4.75
C VAL A 22 -4.83 -10.09 -5.72
N SER A 23 -4.79 -11.41 -5.59
CA SER A 23 -4.01 -12.29 -6.47
C SER A 23 -4.65 -13.67 -6.56
N GLY A 24 -4.98 -14.14 -7.77
CA GLY A 24 -5.50 -15.50 -7.99
C GLY A 24 -6.77 -15.79 -7.20
N GLY A 25 -7.65 -14.79 -7.05
CA GLY A 25 -8.90 -14.88 -6.27
C GLY A 25 -8.72 -14.76 -4.75
N ARG A 26 -7.50 -14.58 -4.24
CA ARG A 26 -7.24 -14.32 -2.81
C ARG A 26 -7.10 -12.83 -2.56
N ARG A 27 -7.62 -12.35 -1.43
CA ARG A 27 -7.46 -10.96 -0.98
C ARG A 27 -6.72 -10.92 0.36
N GLN A 28 -5.63 -10.16 0.41
CA GLN A 28 -4.84 -9.89 1.60
C GLN A 28 -4.90 -8.41 1.92
N VAL A 29 -4.96 -8.06 3.20
CA VAL A 29 -5.00 -6.67 3.65
C VAL A 29 -4.03 -6.49 4.78
N GLN A 30 -3.14 -5.51 4.65
CA GLN A 30 -2.20 -5.10 5.69
C GLN A 30 -2.19 -3.57 5.81
N GLU A 31 -1.68 -3.08 6.93
CA GLU A 31 -1.58 -1.65 7.22
C GLU A 31 -0.15 -1.33 7.61
N VAL A 32 0.38 -0.22 7.09
CA VAL A 32 1.70 0.28 7.48
C VAL A 32 1.61 0.81 8.91
N ARG A 33 2.17 0.07 9.86
CA ARG A 33 2.20 0.49 11.27
C ARG A 33 3.50 1.24 11.55
N ALA A 34 3.43 2.33 12.31
CA ALA A 34 4.62 2.92 12.91
C ALA A 34 5.11 1.98 14.01
N GLY A 35 6.26 1.32 13.78
CA GLY A 35 6.93 0.57 14.82
C GLY A 35 7.33 1.50 15.96
N SER A 36 6.71 1.34 17.12
CA SER A 36 7.18 1.92 18.39
C SER A 36 7.87 0.81 19.16
N SER A 37 9.15 0.58 18.88
CA SER A 37 9.99 -0.26 19.73
C SER A 37 11.39 0.32 19.73
N TYR A 38 11.76 0.89 20.88
CA TYR A 38 13.11 1.36 21.21
C TYR A 38 14.12 0.29 20.75
N LEU A 39 14.98 0.64 19.78
CA LEU A 39 16.02 -0.20 19.12
C LEU A 39 15.62 -1.11 17.93
N SER A 40 14.37 -1.15 17.46
CA SER A 40 14.02 -1.99 16.28
C SER A 40 14.12 -1.22 14.96
N CYS A 41 15.04 -1.69 14.11
CA CYS A 41 15.26 -1.22 12.75
C CYS A 41 13.95 -1.30 11.93
N ASN A 42 13.60 -0.14 11.38
CA ASN A 42 12.29 0.25 10.84
C ASN A 42 12.10 -0.26 9.41
N ASP A 43 11.92 -1.57 9.23
CA ASP A 43 11.47 -2.09 7.93
C ASP A 43 9.95 -1.97 7.83
N ARG A 44 9.48 -0.89 7.19
CA ARG A 44 8.05 -0.58 6.95
C ARG A 44 7.49 -1.29 5.72
N ARG A 45 8.23 -2.26 5.15
CA ARG A 45 7.78 -3.02 3.98
C ARG A 45 6.67 -3.98 4.38
N LEU A 46 5.59 -3.97 3.60
CA LEU A 46 4.52 -4.94 3.69
C LEU A 46 4.81 -6.10 2.72
N HIS A 47 4.90 -7.31 3.25
CA HIS A 47 5.14 -8.51 2.47
C HIS A 47 3.83 -9.24 2.21
N PHE A 48 3.54 -9.51 0.93
CA PHE A 48 2.34 -10.24 0.50
C PHE A 48 2.76 -11.50 -0.26
N GLY A 49 2.43 -12.67 0.30
CA GLY A 49 2.67 -13.94 -0.38
C GLY A 49 1.61 -14.21 -1.44
N LEU A 50 1.98 -14.25 -2.71
CA LEU A 50 1.04 -14.47 -3.83
C LEU A 50 0.77 -15.97 -4.10
N GLY A 51 1.48 -16.87 -3.41
CA GLY A 51 1.31 -18.32 -3.58
C GLY A 51 1.77 -18.79 -4.96
N ARG A 52 0.86 -19.42 -5.74
CA ARG A 52 1.15 -19.88 -7.12
C ARG A 52 0.86 -18.82 -8.18
N SER A 53 0.36 -17.64 -7.79
CA SER A 53 0.08 -16.56 -8.73
C SER A 53 1.37 -15.83 -9.11
N SER A 54 1.63 -15.71 -10.40
CA SER A 54 2.77 -14.97 -10.95
C SER A 54 2.61 -13.46 -10.94
N ARG A 55 1.46 -12.94 -10.48
CA ARG A 55 1.17 -11.51 -10.36
C ARG A 55 0.08 -11.23 -9.32
N ALA A 56 0.09 -10.00 -8.79
CA ALA A 56 -1.03 -9.39 -8.12
C ALA A 56 -1.96 -8.75 -9.16
N ASP A 57 -3.22 -9.17 -9.16
CA ASP A 57 -4.28 -8.64 -10.03
C ASP A 57 -4.61 -7.18 -9.66
N LEU A 58 -4.60 -6.86 -8.36
CA LEU A 58 -4.84 -5.51 -7.85
C LEU A 58 -4.05 -5.26 -6.57
N ILE A 59 -3.39 -4.11 -6.50
CA ILE A 59 -2.87 -3.50 -5.28
C ILE A 59 -3.64 -2.19 -5.06
N GLU A 60 -4.46 -2.12 -4.01
CA GLU A 60 -5.15 -0.90 -3.59
C GLU A 60 -4.51 -0.36 -2.31
N VAL A 61 -4.01 0.87 -2.34
CA VAL A 61 -3.56 1.62 -1.18
C VAL A 61 -4.61 2.65 -0.82
N ARG A 62 -5.13 2.58 0.41
CA ARG A 62 -5.93 3.64 1.01
C ARG A 62 -5.06 4.42 1.97
N TRP A 63 -4.84 5.68 1.65
CA TRP A 63 -4.00 6.57 2.44
C TRP A 63 -4.81 7.17 3.60
N PRO A 64 -4.18 7.44 4.76
CA PRO A 64 -4.81 8.14 5.88
C PRO A 64 -5.42 9.48 5.47
N GLY A 65 -4.79 10.16 4.50
CA GLY A 65 -5.26 11.40 3.89
C GLY A 65 -6.58 11.31 3.11
N GLY A 66 -7.16 10.11 2.98
CA GLY A 66 -8.36 9.85 2.20
C GLY A 66 -8.10 9.55 0.72
N ALA A 67 -6.87 9.81 0.23
CA ALA A 67 -6.45 9.45 -1.11
C ALA A 67 -6.47 7.93 -1.32
N ARG A 68 -6.64 7.52 -2.59
CA ARG A 68 -6.60 6.11 -2.99
C ARG A 68 -5.70 5.94 -4.19
N THR A 69 -4.88 4.90 -4.17
CA THR A 69 -4.03 4.52 -5.29
C THR A 69 -4.30 3.06 -5.64
N GLN A 70 -4.50 2.79 -6.93
CA GLN A 70 -4.70 1.43 -7.43
C GLN A 70 -3.65 1.13 -8.49
N VAL A 71 -3.03 -0.04 -8.38
CA VAL A 71 -2.07 -0.58 -9.35
C VAL A 71 -2.53 -1.98 -9.72
N ARG A 72 -2.50 -2.33 -11.00
CA ARG A 72 -2.96 -3.62 -11.51
C ARG A 72 -1.82 -4.35 -12.21
N ASP A 73 -2.00 -5.66 -12.35
CA ASP A 73 -1.10 -6.52 -13.14
C ASP A 73 0.37 -6.41 -12.74
N VAL A 74 0.62 -6.39 -11.43
CA VAL A 74 1.98 -6.29 -10.87
C VAL A 74 2.58 -7.69 -10.77
N GLY A 75 3.68 -7.94 -11.48
CA GLY A 75 4.39 -9.23 -11.41
C GLY A 75 4.79 -9.62 -9.98
N ALA A 76 4.83 -10.92 -9.70
CA ALA A 76 5.32 -11.46 -8.44
C ALA A 76 6.83 -11.18 -8.26
N ASP A 77 7.34 -11.45 -7.05
CA ASP A 77 8.76 -11.45 -6.73
C ASP A 77 9.50 -10.12 -7.00
N GLN A 78 8.79 -9.00 -6.84
CA GLN A 78 9.37 -7.66 -6.95
C GLN A 78 8.98 -6.77 -5.78
N GLN A 79 9.83 -5.78 -5.53
CA GLN A 79 9.50 -4.67 -4.65
C GLN A 79 8.77 -3.59 -5.47
N VAL A 80 7.63 -3.13 -4.97
CA VAL A 80 6.88 -2.02 -5.57
C VAL A 80 6.84 -0.88 -4.58
N THR A 81 7.32 0.29 -4.99
CA THR A 81 7.15 1.52 -4.22
C THR A 81 5.92 2.24 -4.76
N ILE A 82 5.00 2.65 -3.88
CA ILE A 82 3.81 3.41 -4.28
C ILE A 82 3.85 4.73 -3.53
N GLU A 83 3.85 5.83 -4.27
CA GLU A 83 3.84 7.18 -3.71
C GLU A 83 2.42 7.77 -3.77
N GLU A 84 1.95 8.31 -2.64
CA GLU A 84 0.68 9.03 -2.56
C GLU A 84 0.66 10.19 -3.56
N GLY A 85 -0.37 10.26 -4.40
CA GLY A 85 -0.53 11.31 -5.42
C GLY A 85 0.37 11.18 -6.65
N LYS A 86 1.35 10.26 -6.68
CA LYS A 86 2.27 10.08 -7.80
C LYS A 86 2.17 8.71 -8.49
N GLY A 87 1.55 7.72 -7.84
CA GLY A 87 1.40 6.38 -8.39
C GLY A 87 2.62 5.48 -8.13
N PRO A 88 2.71 4.30 -8.78
CA PRO A 88 3.82 3.38 -8.57
C PRO A 88 5.15 3.97 -9.08
N VAL A 89 6.16 3.98 -8.22
CA VAL A 89 7.54 4.35 -8.53
C VAL A 89 8.37 3.06 -8.50
N ARG A 90 9.10 2.82 -9.58
CA ARG A 90 9.76 1.53 -9.87
C ARG A 90 11.00 1.31 -9.02
#